data_AF-A0A9E3MZI2-F1
#
_entry.id   AF-A0A9E3MZI2-F1
#
_cell.length_a   1.000
_cell.length_b   1.000
_cell.length_c   1.000
_cell.angle_alpha   90.00
_cell.angle_beta   90.00
_cell.angle_gamma   90.00
#
_symmetry.space_group_name_H-M   'P 1'
#
loop_
_entity.id
_entity.type
_entity.pdbx_description
1 polymer ?
#
loop_
_entity_poly.entity_id
_entity_poly.type
_entity_poly.pdbx_seq_one_letter_code
_entity_poly.pdbx_strand_id
1 'polypeptide(L)'
;MPTMTITIERTPRTLVFGGETLHVEELGVRLPFARKPESLEEMCASGNARIFITETVEMTPAEFDTFARHLYLSREWLRGKGGNIADGVLCVEVHAPGRPYLYVDPSGGDFARYVARLG
;
A
#
# COMPACT_ATOMS: atom_id res chain seq x y z
N MET A 1 -28.24 -6.67 -3.33
CA MET A 1 -27.17 -7.02 -2.37
C MET A 1 -27.02 -5.86 -1.39
N PRO A 2 -26.91 -6.10 -0.09
CA PRO A 2 -26.61 -5.02 0.86
C PRO A 2 -25.21 -4.47 0.57
N THR A 3 -25.11 -3.16 0.38
CA THR A 3 -23.83 -2.46 0.27
C THR A 3 -23.37 -2.12 1.68
N MET A 4 -22.15 -2.53 2.03
CA MET A 4 -21.50 -2.07 3.26
C MET A 4 -20.52 -0.95 2.92
N THR A 5 -20.62 0.15 3.66
CA THR A 5 -19.67 1.26 3.59
C THR A 5 -18.78 1.19 4.82
N ILE A 6 -17.47 1.17 4.62
CA ILE A 6 -16.48 1.26 5.69
C ILE A 6 -15.88 2.66 5.62
N THR A 7 -15.82 3.34 6.76
CA THR A 7 -15.11 4.63 6.90
C THR A 7 -13.86 4.39 7.72
N ILE A 8 -12.71 4.82 7.19
CA ILE A 8 -11.42 4.72 7.87
C ILE A 8 -10.83 6.12 8.01
N GLU A 9 -10.41 6.44 9.23
CA GLU A 9 -9.76 7.70 9.53
C GLU A 9 -8.39 7.80 8.85
N ARG A 10 -8.06 8.98 8.32
CA ARG A 10 -6.72 9.32 7.83
C ARG A 10 -6.24 10.53 8.63
N THR A 11 -5.11 10.37 9.32
CA THR A 11 -4.55 11.41 10.17
C THR A 11 -3.27 11.94 9.56
N PRO A 12 -3.20 13.22 9.16
CA PRO A 12 -1.96 13.80 8.65
C PRO A 12 -0.85 13.74 9.69
N ARG A 13 0.33 13.28 9.30
CA ARG A 13 1.54 13.19 10.12
C ARG A 13 2.73 13.76 9.37
N THR A 14 3.69 14.23 10.15
CA THR A 14 5.03 14.58 9.67
C THR A 14 6.01 13.61 10.29
N LEU A 15 6.79 12.92 9.47
CA LEU A 15 7.77 11.92 9.88
C LEU A 15 9.16 12.30 9.38
N VAL A 16 10.20 11.81 10.05
CA VAL A 16 11.58 11.93 9.56
C VAL A 16 12.06 10.55 9.13
N PHE A 17 12.43 10.40 7.86
CA PHE A 17 12.89 9.14 7.27
C PHE A 17 14.12 9.40 6.40
N GLY A 18 15.20 8.64 6.61
CA GLY A 18 16.45 8.85 5.86
C GLY A 18 17.10 10.22 6.04
N GLY A 19 16.74 10.97 7.10
CA GLY A 19 17.19 12.35 7.31
C GLY A 19 16.31 13.41 6.63
N GLU A 20 15.29 13.00 5.87
CA GLU A 20 14.34 13.88 5.20
C GLU A 20 13.01 13.95 5.96
N THR A 21 12.32 15.09 5.84
CA THR A 21 10.98 15.27 6.41
C THR A 21 9.93 14.86 5.38
N LEU A 22 9.05 13.93 5.75
CA LEU A 22 7.96 13.42 4.92
C LEU A 22 6.61 13.82 5.52
N HIS A 23 5.70 14.29 4.67
CA HIS A 23 4.28 14.44 5.00
C HIS A 23 3.54 13.18 4.56
N VAL A 24 2.81 12.55 5.48
CA VAL A 24 2.12 11.28 5.24
C VAL A 24 0.73 11.32 5.86
N GLU A 25 -0.11 10.36 5.49
CA GLU A 25 -1.36 10.08 6.19
C GLU A 25 -1.28 8.74 6.92
N GLU A 26 -1.46 8.76 8.24
CA GLU A 26 -1.60 7.55 9.04
C GLU A 26 -3.02 6.99 8.88
N LEU A 27 -3.11 5.74 8.46
CA LEU A 27 -4.39 5.03 8.36
C LEU A 27 -4.86 4.58 9.74
N GLY A 28 -6.13 4.83 10.08
CA GLY A 28 -6.73 4.48 11.37
C GLY A 28 -6.91 2.97 11.63
N VAL A 29 -6.47 2.12 10.68
CA VAL A 29 -6.41 0.67 10.84
C VAL A 29 -4.99 0.17 10.61
N ARG A 30 -4.68 -0.96 11.25
CA ARG A 30 -3.46 -1.71 11.02
C ARG A 30 -3.78 -2.90 10.12
N LEU A 31 -2.87 -3.24 9.21
CA LEU A 31 -3.06 -4.36 8.28
C LEU A 31 -1.84 -5.31 8.28
N PRO A 32 -2.07 -6.61 8.01
CA PRO A 32 -0.99 -7.56 7.74
C PRO A 32 -0.42 -7.34 6.34
N PHE A 33 0.87 -7.57 6.16
CA PHE A 33 1.54 -7.50 4.85
C PHE A 33 1.93 -8.89 4.37
N ALA A 34 1.68 -9.16 3.10
CA ALA A 34 2.30 -10.27 2.37
C ALA A 34 3.69 -9.83 1.88
N ARG A 35 4.67 -10.74 1.94
CA ARG A 35 6.03 -10.50 1.47
C ARG A 35 6.24 -11.08 0.08
N LYS A 36 6.53 -10.21 -0.87
CA LYS A 36 6.80 -10.49 -2.29
C LYS A 36 5.73 -11.42 -2.91
N PRO A 37 4.43 -11.08 -2.79
CA PRO A 37 3.42 -11.84 -3.51
C PRO A 37 3.63 -11.70 -5.02
N GLU A 38 3.47 -12.78 -5.78
CA GLU A 38 3.49 -12.71 -7.25
C GLU A 38 2.19 -12.08 -7.77
N SER A 39 1.07 -12.43 -7.13
CA SER A 39 -0.27 -11.93 -7.41
C SER A 39 -1.10 -11.73 -6.14
N LEU A 40 -2.24 -11.06 -6.27
CA LEU A 40 -3.19 -10.88 -5.18
C LEU A 40 -3.81 -12.20 -4.69
N GLU A 41 -3.92 -13.21 -5.57
CA GLU A 41 -4.54 -14.51 -5.27
C GLU A 41 -3.66 -15.38 -4.36
N GLU A 42 -2.35 -15.11 -4.32
CA GLU A 42 -1.37 -15.88 -3.55
C GLU A 42 -0.98 -15.21 -2.22
N MET A 43 -1.64 -14.10 -1.86
CA MET A 43 -1.30 -13.34 -0.65
C MET A 43 -1.58 -14.12 0.64
N CYS A 44 -0.53 -14.61 1.29
CA CYS A 44 -0.53 -15.03 2.68
C CYS A 44 0.12 -13.94 3.55
N ALA A 45 -0.71 -13.10 4.17
CA ALA A 45 -0.25 -11.97 4.98
C ALA A 45 -0.20 -12.31 6.47
N SER A 46 0.75 -11.72 7.19
CA SER A 46 0.79 -11.79 8.66
C SER A 46 1.21 -10.44 9.25
N GLY A 47 0.98 -10.27 10.56
CA GLY A 47 1.34 -9.05 11.28
C GLY A 47 0.19 -8.05 11.44
N ASN A 48 0.53 -6.87 11.96
CA ASN A 48 -0.44 -5.83 12.32
C ASN A 48 0.24 -4.45 12.26
N ALA A 49 0.73 -4.07 11.08
CA ALA A 49 1.57 -2.90 10.89
C ALA A 49 0.74 -1.61 10.83
N ARG A 50 1.29 -0.50 11.36
CA ARG A 50 0.76 0.83 11.03
C ARG A 50 1.04 1.15 9.57
N ILE A 51 0.12 1.87 8.92
CA ILE A 51 0.26 2.28 7.53
C ILE A 51 0.42 3.79 7.47
N PHE A 52 1.48 4.24 6.84
CA PHE A 52 1.75 5.64 6.53
C PHE A 52 1.73 5.82 5.01
N ILE A 53 0.67 6.45 4.50
CA ILE A 53 0.50 6.67 3.07
C ILE A 53 1.33 7.88 2.66
N THR A 54 2.28 7.68 1.74
CA THR A 54 3.10 8.76 1.19
C THR A 54 2.43 9.41 -0.02
N GLU A 55 1.65 8.64 -0.77
CA GLU A 55 0.87 9.10 -1.92
C GLU A 55 -0.21 8.08 -2.28
N THR A 56 -1.20 8.53 -3.05
CA THR A 56 -2.25 7.69 -3.63
C THR A 56 -2.14 7.69 -5.15
N VAL A 57 -2.13 6.49 -5.74
CA VAL A 57 -2.17 6.25 -7.18
C VAL A 57 -3.56 5.78 -7.55
N GLU A 58 -4.26 6.63 -8.29
CA GLU A 58 -5.55 6.35 -8.89
C GLU A 58 -5.35 5.67 -10.24
N MET A 59 -6.07 4.57 -10.48
CA MET A 59 -6.02 3.87 -11.76
C MET A 59 -7.38 3.28 -12.15
N THR A 60 -7.52 2.94 -13.42
CA THR A 60 -8.72 2.24 -13.91
C THR A 60 -8.77 0.80 -13.37
N PRO A 61 -9.97 0.17 -13.32
CA PRO A 61 -10.08 -1.22 -12.90
C PRO A 61 -9.21 -2.18 -13.75
N ALA A 62 -9.05 -1.90 -15.05
CA ALA A 62 -8.23 -2.73 -15.94
C ALA A 62 -6.72 -2.61 -15.64
N GLU A 63 -6.25 -1.40 -15.34
CA GLU A 63 -4.87 -1.16 -14.90
C GLU A 63 -4.60 -1.82 -13.54
N PHE A 64 -5.56 -1.70 -12.62
CA PHE A 64 -5.49 -2.37 -11.32
C PHE A 64 -5.41 -3.88 -11.48
N ASP A 65 -6.31 -4.49 -12.27
CA ASP A 65 -6.33 -5.94 -12.47
C ASP A 65 -5.03 -6.44 -13.10
N THR A 66 -4.46 -5.64 -14.02
CA THR A 66 -3.15 -5.93 -14.61
C THR A 66 -2.02 -5.84 -13.58
N PHE A 67 -2.04 -4.82 -12.72
CA PHE A 67 -1.06 -4.64 -11.65
C PHE A 67 -1.15 -5.76 -10.60
N ALA A 68 -2.36 -6.07 -10.12
CA ALA A 68 -2.64 -7.06 -9.09
C ALA A 68 -2.28 -8.50 -9.51
N ARG A 69 -2.24 -8.77 -10.83
CA ARG A 69 -1.76 -10.06 -11.39
C ARG A 69 -0.24 -10.13 -11.55
N HIS A 70 0.46 -9.00 -11.47
CA HIS A 70 1.88 -8.91 -11.78
C HIS A 70 2.61 -7.97 -10.81
N LEU A 71 2.49 -8.26 -9.51
CA LEU A 71 3.03 -7.45 -8.43
C LEU A 71 4.57 -7.43 -8.43
N TYR A 72 5.19 -8.45 -9.03
CA TYR A 72 6.63 -8.61 -9.18
C TYR A 72 7.23 -7.81 -10.35
N LEU A 73 6.40 -7.26 -11.26
CA LEU A 73 6.90 -6.47 -12.38
C LEU A 73 7.32 -5.08 -11.93
N SER A 74 8.40 -4.58 -12.53
CA SER A 74 8.91 -3.22 -12.30
C SER A 74 7.88 -2.17 -12.73
N ARG A 75 7.73 -1.14 -11.91
CA ARG A 75 6.87 0.04 -12.05
C ARG A 75 7.67 1.27 -11.65
N GLU A 76 7.90 2.17 -12.59
CA GLU A 76 8.65 3.41 -12.31
C GLU A 76 8.02 4.24 -11.18
N TRP A 77 6.69 4.24 -11.06
CA TRP A 77 5.99 4.94 -9.98
C TRP A 77 6.15 4.30 -8.60
N LEU A 78 6.78 3.13 -8.47
CA LEU A 78 7.17 2.55 -7.18
C LEU A 78 8.64 2.82 -6.83
N ARG A 79 9.46 3.21 -7.81
CA ARG A 79 10.91 3.29 -7.68
C ARG A 79 11.32 4.21 -6.53
N GLY A 80 12.12 3.69 -5.59
CA GLY A 80 12.69 4.46 -4.49
C GLY A 80 11.72 4.74 -3.33
N LYS A 81 10.50 4.21 -3.37
CA LYS A 81 9.45 4.47 -2.36
C LYS A 81 9.41 3.40 -1.28
N GLY A 82 8.71 3.73 -0.19
CA GLY A 82 8.44 2.83 0.92
C GLY A 82 9.57 2.73 1.94
N GLY A 83 9.55 1.68 2.74
CA GLY A 83 10.43 1.45 3.88
C GLY A 83 9.70 1.39 5.21
N ASN A 84 10.38 0.86 6.22
CA ASN A 84 9.85 0.73 7.58
C ASN A 84 10.28 1.91 8.44
N ILE A 85 9.35 2.45 9.23
CA ILE A 85 9.61 3.50 10.21
C ILE A 85 8.89 3.20 11.52
N ALA A 86 9.65 3.09 12.61
CA ALA A 86 9.16 2.66 13.92
C ALA A 86 8.33 1.36 13.83
N ASP A 87 7.04 1.41 14.17
CA ASP A 87 6.10 0.27 14.11
C ASP A 87 5.19 0.30 12.87
N GLY A 88 5.55 1.08 11.84
CA GLY A 88 4.78 1.24 10.62
C GLY A 88 5.58 1.14 9.33
N VAL A 89 4.83 1.15 8.23
CA VAL A 89 5.31 0.96 6.87
C VAL A 89 4.91 2.18 6.04
N LEU A 90 5.89 2.79 5.37
CA LEU A 90 5.65 3.82 4.34
C LEU A 90 5.13 3.13 3.09
N CYS A 91 3.97 3.57 2.59
CA CYS A 91 3.26 2.90 1.52
C CYS A 91 2.78 3.86 0.44
N VAL A 92 2.76 3.37 -0.79
CA VAL A 92 1.92 3.92 -1.85
C VAL A 92 0.55 3.26 -1.75
N GLU A 93 -0.51 4.05 -1.62
CA GLU A 93 -1.88 3.57 -1.73
C GLU A 93 -2.25 3.44 -3.20
N VAL A 94 -2.87 2.33 -3.58
CA VAL A 94 -3.38 2.09 -4.92
C VAL A 94 -4.89 1.92 -4.84
N HIS A 95 -5.61 2.73 -5.62
CA HIS A 95 -7.07 2.74 -5.66
C HIS A 95 -7.58 2.63 -7.10
N ALA A 96 -8.64 1.82 -7.26
CA ALA A 96 -9.44 1.75 -8.47
C ALA A 96 -10.91 1.52 -8.10
N PRO A 97 -11.87 2.15 -8.80
CA PRO A 97 -13.29 1.98 -8.52
C PRO A 97 -13.74 0.51 -8.56
N GLY A 98 -14.39 0.04 -7.49
CA GLY A 98 -14.88 -1.33 -7.39
C GLY A 98 -13.77 -2.39 -7.24
N ARG A 99 -12.59 -1.98 -6.76
CA ARG A 99 -11.49 -2.87 -6.37
C ARG A 99 -11.07 -2.62 -4.91
N PRO A 100 -10.40 -3.59 -4.27
CA PRO A 100 -9.78 -3.38 -2.98
C PRO A 100 -8.72 -2.29 -3.04
N TYR A 101 -8.52 -1.58 -1.93
CA TYR A 101 -7.34 -0.74 -1.74
C TYR A 101 -6.12 -1.63 -1.52
N LEU A 102 -5.00 -1.28 -2.15
CA LEU A 102 -3.70 -1.89 -1.86
C LEU A 102 -2.79 -0.85 -1.22
N TYR A 103 -2.00 -1.30 -0.24
CA TYR A 103 -0.93 -0.52 0.36
C TYR A 103 0.37 -1.22 0.04
N VAL A 104 1.20 -0.54 -0.77
CA VAL A 104 2.39 -1.14 -1.37
C VAL A 104 3.63 -0.49 -0.78
N ASP A 105 4.51 -1.33 -0.21
CA ASP A 105 5.86 -0.95 0.20
C ASP A 105 6.89 -1.62 -0.73
N PRO A 106 7.52 -0.85 -1.64
CA PRO A 106 8.62 -1.33 -2.49
C PRO A 106 9.95 -1.51 -1.74
N SER A 107 10.06 -0.95 -0.54
CA SER A 107 11.28 -0.85 0.27
C SER A 107 12.49 -0.33 -0.51
N GLY A 108 12.29 0.76 -1.25
CA GLY A 108 13.30 1.39 -2.11
C GLY A 108 13.46 0.75 -3.49
N GLY A 109 12.81 -0.40 -3.75
CA GLY A 109 12.77 -1.04 -5.05
C GLY A 109 11.78 -0.37 -6.01
N ASP A 110 11.44 -1.06 -7.10
CA ASP A 110 10.52 -0.61 -8.14
C ASP A 110 9.37 -1.60 -8.39
N PHE A 111 9.12 -2.53 -7.47
CA PHE A 111 8.01 -3.49 -7.56
C PHE A 111 7.33 -3.64 -6.20
N ALA A 112 6.18 -4.30 -6.15
CA ALA A 112 5.35 -4.40 -4.95
C ALA A 112 5.90 -5.44 -3.96
N ARG A 113 7.00 -5.09 -3.28
CA ARG A 113 7.76 -5.99 -2.41
C ARG A 113 6.97 -6.42 -1.17
N TYR A 114 6.19 -5.54 -0.57
CA TYR A 114 5.25 -5.87 0.49
C TYR A 114 3.90 -5.26 0.15
N VAL A 115 2.83 -6.05 0.31
CA VAL A 115 1.46 -5.62 -0.04
C VAL A 115 0.52 -5.94 1.10
N ALA A 116 -0.25 -4.94 1.52
CA ALA A 116 -1.45 -5.12 2.32
C ALA A 116 -2.69 -4.78 1.48
N ARG A 117 -3.82 -5.39 1.83
CA ARG A 117 -5.11 -5.20 1.13
C ARG A 117 -6.20 -4.82 2.12
N LEU A 118 -7.10 -3.96 1.67
CA LEU A 118 -8.33 -3.60 2.37
C LEU A 118 -9.52 -3.61 1.41
N GLY A 119 -10.58 -4.35 1.75
CA GLY A 119 -11.78 -4.54 0.92
C GLY A 119 -11.85 -5.88 0.23
#